data_AF-A0A060DRG6-F1
#
_entry.id   AF-A0A060DRG6-F1
#
_cell.length_a   1.000
_cell.length_b   1.000
_cell.length_c   1.000
_cell.angle_alpha   90.00
_cell.angle_beta   90.00
_cell.angle_gamma   90.00
#
_symmetry.space_group_name_H-M   'P 1'
#
loop_
_entity.id
_entity.type
_entity.pdbx_description
1 polymer ?
#
loop_
_entity_poly.entity_id
_entity_poly.type
_entity_poly.pdbx_seq_one_letter_code
_entity_poly.pdbx_strand_id
1 'polypeptide(L)'
;MFPARTVAPDFRLVETLNLGAGPLVPALGAARDRLCGELVARGVTPILCESWPDLQALNTRHRESWFPMLPKPASAPAFWLGLVDGEGEVVATHAVVLLDCTASSFGARLADLSAFHDGMPPADEWCFAPSEVAYDTRGAVAWIVAGWTRPDWRGAGLFHRLGALVRLAALARWNPKWVVGLVDPETVPVWSGRGGGRRRLEERPGVLYHQNGVGRLPLHFMRWCRPGVLLDLTT
;
A
#
# COMPACT_ATOMS: atom_id res chain seq x y z
N MET A 1 18.60 -17.94 15.77
CA MET A 1 18.30 -19.35 15.46
C MET A 1 16.79 -19.48 15.49
N PHE A 2 16.13 -19.55 14.32
CA PHE A 2 14.66 -19.56 14.23
C PHE A 2 14.17 -21.02 14.20
N PRO A 3 13.26 -21.45 15.08
CA PRO A 3 12.78 -22.83 15.12
C PRO A 3 11.68 -23.11 14.08
N ALA A 4 11.62 -24.39 13.67
CA ALA A 4 10.64 -25.13 12.89
C ALA A 4 9.58 -24.38 12.04
N ARG A 5 9.81 -24.41 10.72
CA ARG A 5 8.90 -24.02 9.62
C ARG A 5 7.64 -24.89 9.58
N THR A 6 6.51 -24.37 10.02
CA THR A 6 5.18 -24.73 9.50
C THR A 6 4.90 -23.89 8.27
N VAL A 7 5.27 -24.38 7.08
CA VAL A 7 5.05 -23.78 5.73
C VAL A 7 4.96 -22.25 5.76
N ALA A 8 6.02 -21.61 6.24
CA ALA A 8 6.08 -20.15 6.35
C ALA A 8 6.27 -19.54 4.94
N PRO A 9 5.64 -18.39 4.62
CA PRO A 9 5.78 -17.78 3.31
C PRO A 9 7.23 -17.46 2.96
N ASP A 10 7.50 -17.34 1.65
CA ASP A 10 8.80 -17.00 1.08
C ASP A 10 9.12 -15.50 1.30
N PHE A 11 9.26 -15.12 2.56
CA PHE A 11 9.54 -13.75 2.97
C PHE A 11 11.01 -13.38 2.73
N ARG A 12 11.22 -12.17 2.22
CA ARG A 12 12.54 -11.55 2.12
C ARG A 12 12.62 -10.38 3.08
N LEU A 13 13.77 -10.18 3.72
CA LEU A 13 13.96 -8.99 4.55
C LEU A 13 13.97 -7.74 3.67
N VAL A 14 13.26 -6.69 4.08
CA VAL A 14 13.23 -5.46 3.26
C VAL A 14 14.61 -4.81 3.15
N GLU A 15 15.48 -5.00 4.14
CA GLU A 15 16.86 -4.52 4.10
C GLU A 15 17.69 -5.11 2.95
N THR A 16 17.30 -6.28 2.41
CA THR A 16 17.98 -6.92 1.27
C THR A 16 17.37 -6.51 -0.08
N LEU A 17 16.38 -5.61 -0.08
CA LEU A 17 15.77 -5.09 -1.30
C LEU A 17 16.85 -4.48 -2.20
N ASN A 18 16.93 -4.98 -3.43
CA ASN A 18 17.76 -4.40 -4.47
C ASN A 18 17.20 -3.04 -4.88
N LEU A 19 18.00 -1.99 -4.72
CA LEU A 19 17.62 -0.60 -5.04
C LEU A 19 18.00 -0.19 -6.47
N GLY A 20 18.60 -1.11 -7.25
CA GLY A 20 19.06 -0.86 -8.60
C GLY A 20 20.31 0.02 -8.65
N ALA A 21 20.48 0.73 -9.76
CA ALA A 21 21.56 1.67 -9.99
C ALA A 21 21.00 3.07 -10.31
N GLY A 22 21.70 4.12 -9.89
CA GLY A 22 21.33 5.50 -10.20
C GLY A 22 21.70 6.49 -9.09
N PRO A 23 21.57 7.81 -9.37
CA PRO A 23 22.03 8.86 -8.46
C PRO A 23 21.25 8.92 -7.15
N LEU A 24 20.04 8.36 -7.11
CA LEU A 24 19.19 8.33 -5.91
C LEU A 24 19.43 7.11 -5.02
N VAL A 25 20.18 6.11 -5.48
CA VAL A 25 20.39 4.85 -4.74
C VAL A 25 21.00 5.08 -3.35
N PRO A 26 22.01 5.93 -3.15
CA PRO A 26 22.55 6.18 -1.81
C PRO A 26 21.50 6.75 -0.84
N ALA A 27 20.67 7.69 -1.31
CA ALA A 27 19.61 8.28 -0.50
C ALA A 27 18.50 7.27 -0.18
N LEU A 28 18.11 6.44 -1.15
CA LEU A 28 17.15 5.35 -0.92
C LEU A 28 17.71 4.29 0.04
N GLY A 29 19.00 3.97 -0.06
CA GLY A 29 19.69 3.06 0.86
C GLY A 29 19.67 3.58 2.29
N ALA A 30 20.10 4.82 2.50
CA ALA A 30 20.08 5.45 3.82
C ALA A 30 18.66 5.52 4.42
N ALA A 31 17.65 5.86 3.60
CA ALA A 31 16.26 5.88 4.05
C ALA A 31 15.74 4.48 4.43
N ARG A 32 16.04 3.45 3.62
CA ARG A 32 15.68 2.06 3.91
C ARG A 32 16.30 1.62 5.23
N ASP A 33 17.60 1.81 5.40
CA ASP A 33 18.34 1.32 6.56
C ASP A 33 17.86 2.03 7.84
N ARG A 34 17.62 3.35 7.77
CA ARG A 34 16.99 4.11 8.86
C ARG A 34 15.60 3.57 9.22
N LEU A 35 14.71 3.43 8.24
CA LEU A 35 13.33 2.96 8.48
C LEU A 35 13.31 1.53 9.04
N CYS A 36 14.14 0.64 8.50
CA CYS A 36 14.29 -0.72 9.01
C CYS A 36 14.82 -0.71 10.45
N GLY A 37 15.86 0.07 10.74
CA GLY A 37 16.41 0.20 12.10
C GLY A 37 15.39 0.74 13.10
N GLU A 38 14.59 1.75 12.71
CA GLU A 38 13.52 2.29 13.55
C GLU A 38 12.41 1.26 13.85
N LEU A 39 12.12 0.37 12.91
CA LEU A 39 11.13 -0.71 13.07
C LEU A 39 11.69 -1.85 13.93
N VAL A 40 12.93 -2.27 13.70
CA VAL A 40 13.62 -3.28 14.53
C VAL A 40 13.75 -2.81 15.98
N ALA A 41 14.07 -1.54 16.22
CA ALA A 41 14.10 -0.95 17.57
C ALA A 41 12.75 -0.98 18.29
N ARG A 42 11.64 -1.20 17.56
CA ARG A 42 10.28 -1.39 18.10
C ARG A 42 9.88 -2.85 18.23
N GLY A 43 10.83 -3.77 18.06
CA GLY A 43 10.60 -5.21 18.21
C GLY A 43 9.92 -5.86 17.00
N VAL A 44 9.94 -5.21 15.82
CA VAL A 44 9.34 -5.76 14.60
C VAL A 44 10.32 -5.79 13.44
N THR A 45 10.31 -6.88 12.67
CA THR A 45 11.17 -7.07 11.50
C THR A 45 10.38 -6.81 10.21
N PRO A 46 10.83 -5.88 9.34
CA PRO A 46 10.18 -5.64 8.05
C PRO A 46 10.47 -6.76 7.05
N ILE A 47 9.41 -7.32 6.48
CA ILE A 47 9.46 -8.36 5.45
C ILE A 47 8.79 -7.88 4.16
N LEU A 48 9.21 -8.47 3.04
CA LEU A 48 8.64 -8.33 1.71
C LEU A 48 8.11 -9.69 1.25
N CYS A 49 6.92 -9.69 0.67
CA CYS A 49 6.29 -10.86 0.09
C CYS A 49 5.61 -10.51 -1.24
N GLU A 50 5.66 -11.43 -2.20
CA GLU A 50 5.02 -11.29 -3.52
C GLU A 50 3.78 -12.18 -3.66
N SER A 51 3.53 -13.06 -2.68
CA SER A 51 2.34 -13.92 -2.66
C SER A 51 1.11 -13.12 -2.26
N TRP A 52 0.28 -12.80 -3.25
CA TRP A 52 -1.05 -12.23 -3.03
C TRP A 52 -1.99 -13.16 -2.26
N PRO A 53 -2.02 -14.49 -2.54
CA PRO A 53 -2.83 -15.43 -1.76
C PRO A 53 -2.49 -15.43 -0.27
N ASP A 54 -1.20 -15.30 0.11
CA ASP A 54 -0.81 -15.25 1.53
C ASP A 54 -1.36 -13.99 2.21
N LEU A 55 -1.37 -12.86 1.52
CA LEU A 55 -1.98 -11.63 2.02
C LEU A 55 -3.50 -11.77 2.19
N GLN A 56 -4.18 -12.41 1.23
CA GLN A 56 -5.62 -12.67 1.31
C GLN A 56 -5.96 -13.63 2.46
N ALA A 57 -5.15 -14.67 2.68
CA ALA A 57 -5.29 -15.58 3.81
C ALA A 57 -5.10 -14.84 5.14
N LEU A 58 -4.10 -13.96 5.24
CA LEU A 58 -3.88 -13.13 6.42
C LEU A 58 -5.06 -12.16 6.66
N ASN A 59 -5.56 -11.48 5.63
CA ASN A 59 -6.74 -10.63 5.74
C ASN A 59 -7.97 -11.42 6.22
N THR A 60 -8.15 -12.63 5.69
CA THR A 60 -9.26 -13.55 6.06
C THR A 60 -9.17 -13.97 7.53
N ARG A 61 -7.97 -14.27 8.04
CA ARG A 61 -7.73 -14.60 9.45
C ARG A 61 -8.02 -13.43 10.40
N HIS A 62 -7.90 -12.19 9.92
CA HIS A 62 -8.04 -10.97 10.73
C HIS A 62 -9.24 -10.09 10.36
N ARG A 63 -10.28 -10.65 9.70
CA ARG A 63 -11.45 -9.89 9.20
C ARG A 63 -12.20 -9.09 10.26
N GLU A 64 -12.13 -9.50 11.52
CA GLU A 64 -12.73 -8.79 12.65
C GLU A 64 -12.09 -7.40 12.89
N SER A 65 -10.83 -7.22 12.49
CA SER A 65 -10.06 -5.99 12.71
C SER A 65 -9.44 -5.40 11.45
N TRP A 66 -9.58 -6.09 10.31
CA TRP A 66 -9.06 -5.70 9.01
C TRP A 66 -10.19 -5.70 7.98
N PHE A 67 -10.52 -4.53 7.44
CA PHE A 67 -11.44 -4.37 6.32
C PHE A 67 -11.15 -5.30 5.15
N PRO A 68 -12.17 -5.69 4.36
CA PRO A 68 -11.95 -6.44 3.14
C PRO A 68 -10.93 -5.71 2.28
N MET A 69 -9.99 -6.46 1.71
CA MET A 69 -9.07 -5.85 0.75
C MET A 69 -9.83 -5.39 -0.49
N LEU A 70 -9.41 -4.25 -1.04
CA LEU A 70 -9.84 -3.86 -2.36
C LEU A 70 -9.29 -4.89 -3.38
N PRO A 71 -10.10 -5.28 -4.39
CA PRO A 71 -9.65 -6.17 -5.44
C PRO A 71 -8.52 -5.55 -6.26
N LYS A 72 -7.78 -6.41 -6.97
CA LYS A 72 -6.79 -6.02 -7.95
C LYS A 72 -6.94 -6.86 -9.23
N PRO A 73 -6.53 -6.35 -10.39
CA PRO A 73 -6.43 -7.18 -11.58
C PRO A 73 -5.46 -8.32 -11.31
N ALA A 74 -5.80 -9.54 -11.75
CA ALA A 74 -4.98 -10.72 -11.53
C ALA A 74 -3.60 -10.59 -12.18
N SER A 75 -3.55 -9.99 -13.37
CA SER A 75 -2.38 -9.70 -14.19
C SER A 75 -1.49 -8.59 -13.61
N ALA A 76 -2.04 -7.73 -12.76
CA ALA A 76 -1.32 -6.58 -12.23
C ALA A 76 -0.21 -7.04 -11.25
N PRO A 77 1.05 -6.64 -11.48
CA PRO A 77 2.14 -6.90 -10.57
C PRO A 77 1.84 -6.31 -9.19
N ALA A 78 2.13 -7.07 -8.14
CA ALA A 78 1.86 -6.65 -6.78
C ALA A 78 2.93 -7.19 -5.81
N PHE A 79 3.08 -6.51 -4.69
CA PHE A 79 3.81 -7.01 -3.54
C PHE A 79 3.16 -6.46 -2.27
N TRP A 80 3.54 -7.01 -1.12
CA TRP A 80 3.21 -6.42 0.16
C TRP A 80 4.41 -6.47 1.09
N LEU A 81 4.45 -5.48 1.97
CA LEU A 81 5.36 -5.47 3.10
C LEU A 81 4.60 -5.81 4.37
N GLY A 82 5.22 -6.63 5.20
CA GLY A 82 4.74 -6.98 6.53
C GLY A 82 5.71 -6.52 7.61
N LEU A 83 5.21 -6.37 8.83
CA LEU A 83 6.02 -6.28 10.03
C LEU A 83 5.78 -7.53 10.86
N VAL A 84 6.85 -8.24 11.22
CA VAL A 84 6.80 -9.49 11.97
C VAL A 84 7.31 -9.25 13.39
N ASP A 85 6.54 -9.66 14.40
CA ASP A 85 6.95 -9.55 15.81
C ASP A 85 7.94 -10.66 16.23
N GLY A 86 8.34 -10.66 17.50
CA GLY A 86 9.27 -11.66 18.05
C GLY A 86 8.72 -13.10 18.07
N GLU A 87 7.41 -13.28 17.89
CA GLU A 87 6.76 -14.60 17.82
C GLU A 87 6.66 -15.09 16.37
N GLY A 88 7.03 -14.28 15.38
CA GLY A 88 6.92 -14.62 13.98
C GLY A 88 5.56 -14.27 13.35
N GLU A 89 4.69 -13.57 14.07
CA GLU A 89 3.36 -13.19 13.56
C GLU A 89 3.40 -11.84 12.84
N VAL A 90 2.62 -11.70 11.78
CA VAL A 90 2.49 -10.44 11.05
C VAL A 90 1.56 -9.49 11.83
N VAL A 91 2.09 -8.32 12.19
CA VAL A 91 1.39 -7.34 13.03
C VAL A 91 0.98 -6.07 12.29
N ALA A 92 1.53 -5.84 11.10
CA ALA A 92 1.10 -4.76 10.21
C ALA A 92 1.44 -5.09 8.76
N THR A 93 0.66 -4.54 7.82
CA THR A 93 0.86 -4.74 6.39
C THR A 93 0.63 -3.46 5.59
N HIS A 94 1.34 -3.33 4.47
CA HIS A 94 0.98 -2.47 3.35
C HIS A 94 1.19 -3.19 2.03
N ALA A 95 0.16 -3.23 1.19
CA ALA A 95 0.19 -3.87 -0.11
C ALA A 95 0.11 -2.86 -1.25
N VAL A 96 0.82 -3.13 -2.33
CA VAL A 96 0.91 -2.24 -3.51
C VAL A 96 0.67 -3.02 -4.79
N VAL A 97 -0.11 -2.43 -5.68
CA VAL A 97 -0.38 -2.90 -7.03
C VAL A 97 0.16 -1.90 -8.03
N LEU A 98 0.84 -2.36 -9.08
CA LEU A 98 1.27 -1.52 -10.19
C LEU A 98 0.19 -1.53 -11.28
N LEU A 99 -0.23 -0.34 -11.68
CA LEU A 99 -1.14 -0.13 -12.80
C LEU A 99 -0.49 0.78 -13.84
N ASP A 100 -0.62 0.42 -15.12
CA ASP A 100 -0.32 1.33 -16.21
C ASP A 100 -1.55 2.21 -16.52
N CYS A 101 -1.41 3.50 -16.22
CA CYS A 101 -2.42 4.51 -16.48
C CYS A 101 -1.99 5.48 -17.60
N THR A 102 -1.18 5.01 -18.57
CA THR A 102 -0.72 5.84 -19.69
C THR A 102 -1.85 6.14 -20.68
N ALA A 103 -2.58 5.11 -21.10
CA ALA A 103 -3.70 5.24 -22.03
C ALA A 103 -4.97 5.78 -21.35
N SER A 104 -5.31 5.24 -20.17
CA SER A 104 -6.45 5.63 -19.35
C SER A 104 -5.97 6.14 -17.99
N SER A 105 -6.51 7.24 -17.48
CA SER A 105 -6.11 7.76 -16.16
C SER A 105 -6.56 6.85 -15.04
N PHE A 106 -5.96 6.98 -13.85
CA PHE A 106 -6.37 6.21 -12.68
C PHE A 106 -7.86 6.40 -12.36
N GLY A 107 -8.37 7.64 -12.42
CA GLY A 107 -9.80 7.94 -12.23
C GLY A 107 -10.71 7.25 -13.26
N ALA A 108 -10.32 7.24 -14.54
CA ALA A 108 -11.07 6.54 -15.57
C ALA A 108 -11.05 5.02 -15.35
N ARG A 109 -9.90 4.45 -14.98
CA ARG A 109 -9.77 3.02 -14.63
C ARG A 109 -10.55 2.63 -13.38
N LEU A 110 -10.71 3.54 -12.42
CA LEU A 110 -11.61 3.32 -11.29
C LEU A 110 -13.05 3.24 -11.77
N ALA A 111 -13.48 4.21 -12.60
CA ALA A 111 -14.86 4.32 -13.08
C ALA A 111 -15.30 3.15 -13.97
N ASP A 112 -14.40 2.63 -14.82
CA ASP A 112 -14.67 1.45 -15.66
C ASP A 112 -14.33 0.11 -14.99
N LEU A 113 -13.92 0.15 -13.72
CA LEU A 113 -13.52 -0.98 -12.87
C LEU A 113 -12.25 -1.74 -13.31
N SER A 114 -11.55 -1.30 -14.37
CA SER A 114 -10.29 -1.92 -14.82
C SER A 114 -9.11 -1.68 -13.88
N ALA A 115 -9.24 -0.79 -12.89
CA ALA A 115 -8.29 -0.67 -11.79
C ALA A 115 -8.40 -1.84 -10.80
N PHE A 116 -9.52 -2.57 -10.82
CA PHE A 116 -9.87 -3.64 -9.89
C PHE A 116 -9.85 -5.03 -10.53
N HIS A 117 -10.11 -5.14 -11.84
CA HIS A 117 -10.31 -6.41 -12.55
C HIS A 117 -9.67 -6.42 -13.95
N ASP A 118 -9.25 -7.59 -14.47
CA ASP A 118 -8.72 -7.76 -15.84
C ASP A 118 -9.78 -8.00 -16.92
N GLY A 119 -11.05 -8.12 -16.52
CA GLY A 119 -12.13 -8.51 -17.40
C GLY A 119 -13.46 -8.01 -16.87
N MET A 120 -14.52 -8.80 -17.08
CA MET A 120 -15.83 -8.38 -16.62
C MET A 120 -15.90 -8.40 -15.09
N PRO A 121 -16.17 -7.24 -14.45
CA PRO A 121 -16.34 -7.17 -13.01
C PRO A 121 -17.63 -7.89 -12.60
N PRO A 122 -17.79 -8.22 -11.30
CA PRO A 122 -19.06 -8.72 -10.78
C PRO A 122 -20.19 -7.73 -11.11
N ALA A 123 -21.37 -8.26 -11.47
CA ALA A 123 -22.47 -7.46 -12.03
C ALA A 123 -23.05 -6.40 -11.08
N ASP A 124 -22.86 -6.58 -9.78
CA ASP A 124 -23.29 -5.67 -8.72
C ASP A 124 -22.24 -4.60 -8.38
N GLU A 125 -21.01 -4.73 -8.87
CA GLU A 125 -19.96 -3.73 -8.63
C GLU A 125 -20.09 -2.52 -9.56
N TRP A 126 -19.81 -1.36 -9.00
CA TRP A 126 -19.72 -0.09 -9.73
C TRP A 126 -18.84 0.88 -8.98
N CYS A 127 -18.26 1.83 -9.69
CA CYS A 127 -17.44 2.87 -9.10
C CYS A 127 -17.77 4.22 -9.72
N PHE A 128 -18.06 5.20 -8.87
CA PHE A 128 -18.20 6.59 -9.24
C PHE A 128 -17.01 7.36 -8.69
N ALA A 129 -16.14 7.86 -9.56
CA ALA A 129 -14.91 8.56 -9.19
C ALA A 129 -14.95 10.04 -9.61
N PRO A 130 -15.58 10.95 -8.86
CA PRO A 130 -15.61 12.38 -9.21
C PRO A 130 -14.29 13.13 -8.96
N SER A 131 -13.26 12.49 -8.40
CA SER A 131 -11.95 13.10 -8.15
C SER A 131 -11.25 13.54 -9.45
N GLU A 132 -11.16 14.85 -9.68
CA GLU A 132 -10.35 15.43 -10.76
C GLU A 132 -8.87 15.02 -10.64
N VAL A 133 -8.36 14.96 -9.40
CA VAL A 133 -6.99 14.56 -9.08
C VAL A 133 -6.74 13.11 -9.52
N ALA A 134 -7.71 12.21 -9.39
CA ALA A 134 -7.61 10.85 -9.91
C ALA A 134 -7.60 10.83 -11.45
N TYR A 135 -8.38 11.68 -12.12
CA TYR A 135 -8.37 11.80 -13.58
C TYR A 135 -7.09 12.42 -14.16
N ASP A 136 -6.42 13.28 -13.41
CA ASP A 136 -5.10 13.82 -13.76
C ASP A 136 -3.96 12.81 -13.56
N THR A 137 -4.22 11.73 -12.84
CA THR A 137 -3.21 10.74 -12.48
C THR A 137 -3.00 9.76 -13.64
N ARG A 138 -2.02 10.06 -14.49
CA ARG A 138 -1.61 9.26 -15.67
C ARG A 138 -0.16 8.79 -15.61
N GLY A 139 0.15 7.69 -16.30
CA GLY A 139 1.45 7.01 -16.35
C GLY A 139 1.50 5.78 -15.44
N ALA A 140 2.69 5.30 -15.09
CA ALA A 140 2.85 4.22 -14.11
C ALA A 140 2.40 4.66 -12.71
N VAL A 141 1.45 3.93 -12.12
CA VAL A 141 0.83 4.21 -10.81
C VAL A 141 1.06 3.03 -9.88
N ALA A 142 1.72 3.27 -8.75
CA ALA A 142 1.78 2.32 -7.64
C ALA A 142 0.67 2.64 -6.64
N TRP A 143 -0.37 1.80 -6.61
CA TRP A 143 -1.53 2.00 -5.75
C TRP A 143 -1.39 1.17 -4.47
N ILE A 144 -1.39 1.83 -3.32
CA ILE A 144 -1.45 1.19 -2.01
C ILE A 144 -2.90 0.77 -1.76
N VAL A 145 -3.16 -0.55 -1.77
CA VAL A 145 -4.52 -1.11 -1.84
C VAL A 145 -4.99 -1.76 -0.54
N ALA A 146 -4.07 -2.05 0.38
CA ALA A 146 -4.40 -2.61 1.68
C ALA A 146 -3.38 -2.13 2.72
N GLY A 147 -3.85 -1.51 3.79
CA GLY A 147 -3.05 -1.15 4.95
C GLY A 147 -3.73 -1.64 6.22
N TRP A 148 -2.98 -2.29 7.10
CA TRP A 148 -3.52 -2.79 8.37
C TRP A 148 -2.46 -2.77 9.47
N THR A 149 -2.94 -2.62 10.70
CA THR A 149 -2.13 -2.80 11.92
C THR A 149 -3.01 -3.53 12.93
N ARG A 150 -2.48 -4.64 13.44
CA ARG A 150 -3.12 -5.49 14.44
C ARG A 150 -3.52 -4.64 15.64
N PRO A 151 -4.72 -4.81 16.23
CA PRO A 151 -5.25 -3.91 17.25
C PRO A 151 -4.31 -3.61 18.42
N ASP A 152 -3.60 -4.62 18.92
CA ASP A 152 -2.60 -4.55 20.00
C ASP A 152 -1.34 -3.75 19.64
N TRP A 153 -1.08 -3.52 18.34
CA TRP A 153 0.06 -2.73 17.84
C TRP A 153 -0.34 -1.33 17.36
N ARG A 154 -1.63 -0.97 17.42
CA ARG A 154 -2.08 0.39 17.05
C ARG A 154 -1.51 1.42 18.01
N GLY A 155 -1.16 2.60 17.50
CA GLY A 155 -0.51 3.65 18.29
C GLY A 155 1.01 3.50 18.47
N ALA A 156 1.61 2.35 18.13
CA ALA A 156 3.06 2.14 18.20
C ALA A 156 3.87 2.86 17.10
N GLY A 157 3.20 3.67 16.26
CA GLY A 157 3.84 4.45 15.20
C GLY A 157 4.37 3.60 14.02
N LEU A 158 3.83 2.39 13.84
CA LEU A 158 4.22 1.46 12.77
C LEU A 158 3.71 1.88 11.40
N PHE A 159 2.44 2.31 11.32
CA PHE A 159 1.73 2.55 10.08
C PHE A 159 2.46 3.51 9.13
N HIS A 160 2.89 4.68 9.64
CA HIS A 160 3.60 5.67 8.81
C HIS A 160 4.97 5.21 8.34
N ARG A 161 5.71 4.47 9.18
CA ARG A 161 7.04 3.93 8.85
C ARG A 161 6.93 2.86 7.78
N LEU A 162 5.99 1.93 7.96
CA LEU A 162 5.69 0.91 6.96
C LEU A 162 5.19 1.55 5.66
N GLY A 163 4.37 2.60 5.75
CA GLY A 163 3.92 3.37 4.60
C GLY A 163 5.07 4.07 3.86
N ALA A 164 6.06 4.63 4.57
CA ALA A 164 7.26 5.16 3.94
C ALA A 164 8.08 4.06 3.26
N LEU A 165 8.27 2.93 3.94
CA LEU A 165 9.02 1.80 3.42
C LEU A 165 8.37 1.16 2.19
N VAL A 166 7.02 1.07 2.15
CA VAL A 166 6.30 0.53 0.99
C VAL A 166 6.43 1.43 -0.23
N ARG A 167 6.42 2.76 -0.04
CA ARG A 167 6.65 3.73 -1.11
C ARG A 167 8.08 3.68 -1.64
N LEU A 168 9.05 3.53 -0.74
CA LEU A 168 10.44 3.29 -1.12
C LEU A 168 10.56 2.02 -1.96
N ALA A 169 9.95 0.92 -1.51
CA ALA A 169 9.97 -0.34 -2.25
C ALA A 169 9.33 -0.22 -3.64
N ALA A 170 8.22 0.50 -3.76
CA ALA A 170 7.59 0.78 -5.05
C ALA A 170 8.49 1.62 -5.98
N LEU A 171 9.18 2.64 -5.43
CA LEU A 171 10.16 3.43 -6.19
C LEU A 171 11.32 2.56 -6.70
N ALA A 172 11.90 1.73 -5.83
CA ALA A 172 13.02 0.87 -6.19
C ALA A 172 12.65 -0.16 -7.26
N ARG A 173 11.44 -0.73 -7.20
CA ARG A 173 10.99 -1.79 -8.10
C ARG A 173 10.52 -1.28 -9.46
N TRP A 174 9.74 -0.20 -9.47
CA TRP A 174 8.98 0.20 -10.65
C TRP A 174 9.20 1.64 -11.06
N ASN A 175 9.85 2.46 -10.23
CA ASN A 175 10.03 3.89 -10.45
C ASN A 175 8.75 4.61 -10.93
N PRO A 176 7.58 4.38 -10.28
CA PRO A 176 6.31 4.87 -10.77
C PRO A 176 6.29 6.40 -10.84
N LYS A 177 5.46 6.95 -11.72
CA LYS A 177 5.25 8.40 -11.79
C LYS A 177 4.46 8.88 -10.57
N TRP A 178 3.53 8.05 -10.13
CA TRP A 178 2.65 8.32 -8.99
C TRP A 178 2.61 7.15 -8.02
N VAL A 179 2.56 7.47 -6.73
CA VAL A 179 2.03 6.56 -5.72
C VAL A 179 0.66 7.08 -5.32
N VAL A 180 -0.33 6.21 -5.18
CA VAL A 180 -1.69 6.60 -4.77
C VAL A 180 -2.23 5.72 -3.65
N GLY A 181 -3.26 6.20 -2.97
CA GLY A 181 -4.03 5.44 -1.99
C GLY A 181 -5.51 5.80 -2.08
N LEU A 182 -6.36 4.83 -1.79
CA LEU A 182 -7.77 5.04 -1.51
C LEU A 182 -7.98 4.80 -0.02
N VAL A 183 -8.47 5.82 0.67
CA VAL A 183 -8.46 5.88 2.14
C VAL A 183 -9.89 5.88 2.64
N ASP A 184 -10.23 4.89 3.44
CA ASP A 184 -11.53 4.82 4.11
C ASP A 184 -11.68 5.97 5.14
N PRO A 185 -12.86 6.60 5.29
CA PRO A 185 -13.08 7.70 6.22
C PRO A 185 -12.66 7.39 7.65
N GLU A 186 -12.83 6.15 8.12
CA GLU A 186 -12.44 5.75 9.48
C GLU A 186 -10.92 5.79 9.68
N THR A 187 -10.16 5.67 8.60
CA THR A 187 -8.69 5.68 8.62
C THR A 187 -8.10 7.06 8.31
N VAL A 188 -8.90 8.03 7.84
CA VAL A 188 -8.45 9.42 7.58
C VAL A 188 -7.73 10.04 8.79
N PRO A 189 -8.16 9.89 10.05
CA PRO A 189 -7.44 10.41 11.21
C PRO A 189 -5.98 9.94 11.27
N VAL A 190 -5.71 8.68 10.91
CA VAL A 190 -4.36 8.12 10.85
C VAL A 190 -3.51 8.85 9.81
N TRP A 191 -4.07 9.14 8.63
CA TRP A 191 -3.37 9.83 7.53
C TRP A 191 -3.24 11.35 7.72
N SER A 192 -4.14 11.95 8.50
CA SER A 192 -4.22 13.39 8.75
C SER A 192 -3.27 13.90 9.85
N GLY A 193 -2.52 13.00 10.51
CA GLY A 193 -1.53 13.31 11.54
C GLY A 193 -0.32 14.13 11.07
N ARG A 194 0.64 14.39 11.97
CA ARG A 194 1.88 15.13 11.66
C ARG A 194 2.72 14.36 10.63
N GLY A 195 2.61 14.73 9.35
CA GLY A 195 3.39 14.17 8.23
C GLY A 195 2.87 14.64 6.86
N GLY A 196 3.59 14.30 5.79
CA GLY A 196 3.26 14.69 4.41
C GLY A 196 1.94 14.13 3.84
N GLY A 197 1.23 13.28 4.60
CA GLY A 197 -0.05 12.69 4.19
C GLY A 197 -1.20 13.71 4.11
N ARG A 198 -1.36 14.58 5.12
CA ARG A 198 -2.54 15.48 5.20
C ARG A 198 -2.71 16.41 3.99
N ARG A 199 -1.61 16.93 3.43
CA ARG A 199 -1.68 17.83 2.25
C ARG A 199 -2.00 17.10 0.94
N ARG A 200 -1.90 15.78 0.94
CA ARG A 200 -2.04 14.94 -0.26
C ARG A 200 -3.35 14.17 -0.29
N LEU A 201 -4.09 14.16 0.82
CA LEU A 201 -5.42 13.57 0.96
C LEU A 201 -6.47 14.59 0.52
N GLU A 202 -7.40 14.17 -0.33
CA GLU A 202 -8.59 14.98 -0.58
C GLU A 202 -9.43 15.12 0.69
N GLU A 203 -9.90 16.34 0.97
CA GLU A 203 -10.67 16.64 2.19
C GLU A 203 -12.01 15.90 2.26
N ARG A 204 -12.56 15.55 1.10
CA ARG A 204 -13.83 14.83 0.95
C ARG A 204 -13.59 13.53 0.18
N PRO A 205 -14.43 12.49 0.39
CA PRO A 205 -14.40 11.31 -0.45
C PRO A 205 -14.57 11.70 -1.93
N GLY A 206 -13.59 11.32 -2.74
CA GLY A 206 -13.54 11.58 -4.18
C GLY A 206 -13.79 10.33 -5.03
N VAL A 207 -14.04 9.19 -4.38
CA VAL A 207 -14.35 7.90 -4.99
C VAL A 207 -15.43 7.21 -4.17
N LEU A 208 -16.51 6.79 -4.82
CA LEU A 208 -17.54 5.94 -4.23
C LEU A 208 -17.53 4.61 -4.97
N TYR A 209 -17.02 3.57 -4.31
CA TYR A 209 -16.94 2.22 -4.86
C TYR A 209 -17.97 1.33 -4.17
N HIS A 210 -18.75 0.59 -4.94
CA HIS A 210 -19.56 -0.51 -4.42
C HIS A 210 -18.86 -1.82 -4.72
N GLN A 211 -18.33 -2.46 -3.68
CA GLN A 211 -17.64 -3.74 -3.76
C GLN A 211 -18.61 -4.88 -3.43
N ASN A 212 -18.59 -5.94 -4.22
CA ASN A 212 -19.45 -7.10 -4.01
C ASN A 212 -19.15 -7.73 -2.64
N GLY A 213 -20.21 -8.04 -1.88
CA GLY A 213 -20.11 -8.64 -0.55
C GLY A 213 -19.62 -7.70 0.55
N VAL A 214 -19.33 -6.44 0.23
CA VAL A 214 -18.86 -5.42 1.20
C VAL A 214 -19.85 -4.25 1.28
N GLY A 215 -20.30 -3.76 0.13
CA GLY A 215 -21.18 -2.60 0.05
C GLY A 215 -20.45 -1.33 -0.40
N ARG A 216 -20.96 -0.17 0.03
CA ARG A 216 -20.52 1.15 -0.45
C ARG A 216 -19.35 1.67 0.39
N LEU A 217 -18.27 2.03 -0.29
CA LEU A 217 -17.03 2.53 0.27
C LEU A 217 -16.80 3.98 -0.22
N PRO A 218 -17.06 5.01 0.61
CA PRO A 218 -16.79 6.40 0.27
C PRO A 218 -15.31 6.73 0.56
N LEU A 219 -14.44 6.49 -0.41
CA LEU A 219 -12.99 6.57 -0.27
C LEU A 219 -12.46 7.97 -0.60
N HIS A 220 -11.53 8.45 0.22
CA HIS A 220 -10.73 9.63 -0.07
C HIS A 220 -9.57 9.25 -0.99
N PHE A 221 -9.26 10.08 -1.99
CA PHE A 221 -8.11 9.88 -2.83
C PHE A 221 -6.88 10.57 -2.26
N MET A 222 -5.73 9.91 -2.35
CA MET A 222 -4.44 10.45 -1.95
C MET A 222 -3.39 10.14 -3.02
N ARG A 223 -2.52 11.10 -3.36
CA ARG A 223 -1.41 10.87 -4.31
C ARG A 223 -0.11 11.56 -3.96
N TRP A 224 0.99 10.93 -4.35
CA TRP A 224 2.34 11.49 -4.33
C TRP A 224 2.93 11.42 -5.73
N CYS A 225 3.52 12.53 -6.19
CA CYS A 225 4.48 12.46 -7.29
C CYS A 225 5.81 11.88 -6.78
N ARG A 226 6.64 11.38 -7.70
CA ARG A 226 7.97 10.85 -7.37
C ARG A 226 8.83 11.80 -6.51
N PRO A 227 9.00 13.10 -6.82
CA PRO A 227 9.71 14.03 -5.93
C PRO A 227 9.08 14.12 -4.53
N GLY A 228 7.75 14.06 -4.45
CA GLY A 228 7.03 14.06 -3.18
C GLY A 228 7.34 12.84 -2.33
N VAL A 229 7.44 11.65 -2.93
CA VAL A 229 7.86 10.44 -2.21
C VAL A 229 9.31 10.58 -1.72
N LEU A 230 10.21 11.08 -2.55
CA LEU A 230 11.62 11.26 -2.17
C LEU A 230 11.77 12.24 -0.99
N LEU A 231 11.05 13.37 -1.02
CA LEU A 231 11.03 14.33 0.09
C LEU A 231 10.57 13.68 1.39
N ASP A 232 9.51 12.87 1.35
CA ASP A 232 8.99 12.15 2.53
C ASP A 232 10.01 11.16 3.12
N LEU A 233 10.89 10.58 2.30
CA LEU A 233 11.90 9.63 2.76
C LEU A 233 13.09 10.32 3.44
N THR A 234 13.35 11.58 3.09
CA THR A 234 14.48 12.38 3.59
C THR A 234 14.16 13.21 4.83
N THR A 235 12.88 13.34 5.20
CA THR A 235 12.42 13.96 6.45
C THR A 235 12.30 12.95 7.59
#